data_AF-A0A662YYD7-F1
#
_entry.id   AF-A0A662YYD7-F1
#
_cell.length_a   1.000
_cell.length_b   1.000
_cell.length_c   1.000
_cell.angle_alpha   90.00
_cell.angle_beta   90.00
_cell.angle_gamma   90.00
#
_symmetry.space_group_name_H-M   'P 1'
#
loop_
_entity.id
_entity.type
_entity.pdbx_description
1 polymer ?
#
loop_
_entity_poly.entity_id
_entity_poly.type
_entity_poly.pdbx_seq_one_letter_code
_entity_poly.pdbx_strand_id
1 'polypeptide(L)'
;FQVCSRCGGGLRNSSAVGEFCKFNSSFVLEGRCCLQRHGEQELIVGLDLWNCSLTQVDEYLDQAFTAVIIDLSDNPVTNMSESAFQGFISLQYLALPQLLECPGGNTSWEHVDIFKSERICKGQKDACNATGDMSWLCPENSLCQPDGPGMFQCACASSYYGYKCLKEGAFPMLEFFGILGPLTVLTSALLWFSQRRKAKSS
;
A
#
# COMPACT_ATOMS: atom_id res chain seq x y z
N PHE A 1 0.94 8.66 13.56
CA PHE A 1 1.56 8.68 12.20
C PHE A 1 1.95 10.10 11.79
N GLN A 2 2.99 10.32 10.97
CA GLN A 2 3.42 11.69 10.58
C GLN A 2 2.34 12.41 9.76
N VAL A 3 1.69 11.70 8.84
CA VAL A 3 0.63 12.23 7.96
C VAL A 3 -0.54 12.88 8.74
N CYS A 4 -0.85 12.37 9.94
CA CYS A 4 -1.94 12.86 10.79
C CYS A 4 -1.72 14.29 11.33
N SER A 5 -0.47 14.73 11.37
CA SER A 5 -0.05 16.05 11.86
C SER A 5 0.49 16.96 10.74
N ARG A 6 0.46 16.49 9.48
CA ARG A 6 1.02 17.21 8.33
C ARG A 6 0.35 18.56 8.09
N CYS A 7 -0.90 18.67 8.51
CA CYS A 7 -1.72 19.85 8.39
C CYS A 7 -2.24 20.23 9.77
N GLY A 8 -2.03 21.48 10.16
CA GLY A 8 -2.47 21.96 11.47
C GLY A 8 -3.99 21.92 11.62
N GLY A 9 -4.49 21.78 12.85
CA GLY A 9 -5.92 21.64 13.14
C GLY A 9 -6.35 20.19 13.36
N GLY A 10 -7.61 20.01 13.73
CA GLY A 10 -8.22 18.69 13.95
C GLY A 10 -9.15 18.28 12.81
N LEU A 11 -9.58 17.02 12.85
CA LEU A 11 -10.59 16.48 11.94
C LEU A 11 -11.87 17.33 11.94
N ARG A 12 -12.40 17.67 10.75
CA ARG A 12 -13.61 18.48 10.64
C ARG A 12 -14.84 17.67 11.01
N ASN A 13 -15.64 18.17 11.93
CA ASN A 13 -16.78 17.44 12.49
C ASN A 13 -17.89 17.10 11.49
N SER A 14 -18.02 17.87 10.41
CA SER A 14 -19.05 17.75 9.37
C SER A 14 -18.48 17.33 8.01
N SER A 15 -17.22 16.88 7.96
CA SER A 15 -16.68 16.27 6.75
C SER A 15 -17.09 14.80 6.70
N ALA A 16 -17.10 14.20 5.50
CA ALA A 16 -17.39 12.78 5.34
C ALA A 16 -16.43 11.90 6.19
N VAL A 17 -15.14 12.29 6.27
CA VAL A 17 -14.15 11.63 7.14
C VAL A 17 -14.53 11.77 8.63
N GLY A 18 -14.97 12.97 9.04
CA GLY A 18 -15.43 13.25 10.41
C GLY A 18 -16.66 12.43 10.81
N GLU A 19 -17.66 12.36 9.94
CA GLU A 19 -18.86 11.56 10.14
C GLU A 19 -18.53 10.06 10.19
N PHE A 20 -17.71 9.57 9.26
CA PHE A 20 -17.20 8.20 9.28
C PHE A 20 -16.49 7.88 10.58
N CYS A 21 -15.64 8.78 11.08
CA CYS A 21 -14.91 8.53 12.32
C CYS A 21 -15.82 8.44 13.55
N LYS A 22 -16.90 9.23 13.56
CA LYS A 22 -17.90 9.20 14.64
C LYS A 22 -18.85 8.02 14.56
N PHE A 23 -19.01 7.44 13.38
CA PHE A 23 -19.93 6.33 13.15
C PHE A 23 -19.60 5.13 14.06
N ASN A 24 -18.31 4.91 14.35
CA ASN A 24 -17.87 3.84 15.22
C ASN A 24 -17.09 4.38 16.42
N SER A 25 -17.67 4.22 17.62
CA SER A 25 -17.05 4.65 18.89
C SER A 25 -15.70 3.99 19.22
N SER A 26 -15.31 2.92 18.52
CA SER A 26 -13.99 2.29 18.68
C SER A 26 -12.87 3.02 17.93
N PHE A 27 -13.21 3.96 17.05
CA PHE A 27 -12.21 4.76 16.34
C PHE A 27 -11.68 5.89 17.23
N VAL A 28 -10.38 6.14 17.10
CA VAL A 28 -9.66 7.14 17.89
C VAL A 28 -9.19 8.26 16.96
N LEU A 29 -9.43 9.50 17.39
CA LEU A 29 -8.97 10.68 16.67
C LEU A 29 -7.53 11.00 17.05
N GLU A 30 -6.67 11.12 16.06
CA GLU A 30 -5.31 11.62 16.22
C GLU A 30 -5.04 12.68 15.13
N GLY A 31 -5.02 13.95 15.52
CA GLY A 31 -4.88 15.07 14.57
C GLY A 31 -5.99 15.05 13.51
N ARG A 32 -5.60 14.80 12.27
CA ARG A 32 -6.50 14.69 11.11
C ARG A 32 -6.79 13.26 10.66
N CYS A 33 -6.33 12.28 11.43
CA CYS A 33 -6.58 10.87 11.19
C CYS A 33 -7.70 10.34 12.08
N CYS A 34 -8.42 9.39 11.51
CA CYS A 34 -9.25 8.45 12.22
C CYS A 34 -8.52 7.11 12.29
N LEU A 35 -8.23 6.64 13.50
CA LEU A 35 -7.46 5.43 13.75
C LEU A 35 -8.36 4.30 14.24
N GLN A 36 -8.10 3.09 13.76
CA GLN A 36 -8.68 1.86 14.28
C GLN A 36 -7.60 1.02 14.94
N ARG A 37 -7.86 0.52 16.15
CA ARG A 37 -6.99 -0.45 16.81
C ARG A 37 -7.29 -1.85 16.31
N HIS A 38 -6.25 -2.55 15.88
CA HIS A 38 -6.28 -3.95 15.49
C HIS A 38 -5.17 -4.70 16.24
N GLY A 39 -5.51 -5.24 17.42
CA GLY A 39 -4.51 -5.81 18.34
C GLY A 39 -3.59 -4.73 18.89
N GLU A 40 -2.28 -4.90 18.70
CA GLU A 40 -1.24 -3.93 19.10
C GLU A 40 -0.95 -2.87 18.02
N GLN A 41 -1.55 -2.99 16.83
CA GLN A 41 -1.34 -2.08 15.73
C GLN A 41 -2.47 -1.05 15.64
N GLU A 42 -2.11 0.19 15.29
CA GLU A 42 -3.06 1.23 14.92
C GLU A 42 -3.04 1.39 13.41
N LEU A 43 -4.21 1.44 12.79
CA LEU A 43 -4.40 1.58 11.35
C LEU A 43 -5.11 2.89 11.05
N ILE A 44 -4.68 3.62 10.03
CA ILE A 44 -5.41 4.80 9.56
C ILE A 44 -6.59 4.30 8.73
N VAL A 45 -7.81 4.54 9.20
CA VAL A 45 -9.05 4.19 8.48
C VAL A 45 -9.71 5.40 7.83
N GLY A 46 -9.38 6.61 8.29
CA GLY A 46 -9.82 7.86 7.68
C GLY A 46 -8.74 8.94 7.74
N LEU A 47 -8.64 9.77 6.70
CA LEU A 47 -7.64 10.83 6.59
C LEU A 47 -8.26 12.11 5.99
N ASP A 48 -8.21 13.23 6.72
CA ASP A 48 -8.75 14.53 6.28
C ASP A 48 -7.63 15.58 6.10
N LEU A 49 -7.03 15.59 4.92
CA LEU A 49 -6.04 16.59 4.51
C LEU A 49 -6.67 17.71 3.66
N TRP A 50 -7.96 18.00 3.88
CA TRP A 50 -8.63 19.10 3.21
C TRP A 50 -8.00 20.46 3.55
N ASN A 51 -7.84 21.28 2.51
CA ASN A 51 -7.33 22.65 2.59
C ASN A 51 -6.06 22.77 3.44
N CYS A 52 -5.06 21.99 3.05
CA CYS A 52 -3.76 21.92 3.71
C CYS A 52 -2.66 22.59 2.89
N SER A 53 -3.02 23.29 1.81
CA SER A 53 -2.09 23.94 0.88
C SER A 53 -1.04 22.97 0.31
N LEU A 54 -1.40 21.69 0.16
CA LEU A 54 -0.50 20.64 -0.34
C LEU A 54 -0.36 20.74 -1.87
N THR A 55 0.88 20.73 -2.36
CA THR A 55 1.18 20.69 -3.80
C THR A 55 1.57 19.29 -4.29
N GLN A 56 2.02 18.43 -3.37
CA GLN A 56 2.39 17.02 -3.60
C GLN A 56 1.91 16.20 -2.40
N VAL A 57 1.37 15.00 -2.67
CA VAL A 57 0.75 14.13 -1.64
C VAL A 57 1.34 12.72 -1.59
N ASP A 58 1.97 12.26 -2.68
CA ASP A 58 2.42 10.88 -2.87
C ASP A 58 3.32 10.36 -1.73
N GLU A 59 4.26 11.17 -1.25
CA GLU A 59 5.23 10.80 -0.21
C GLU A 59 4.62 10.53 1.17
N TYR A 60 3.37 10.94 1.42
CA TYR A 60 2.74 10.84 2.74
C TYR A 60 1.59 9.82 2.79
N LEU A 61 1.12 9.37 1.62
CA LEU A 61 -0.01 8.45 1.51
C LEU A 61 0.39 7.01 1.84
N ASP A 62 1.67 6.66 1.72
CA ASP A 62 2.23 5.37 2.12
C ASP A 62 1.87 4.93 3.54
N GLN A 63 1.77 5.87 4.48
CA GLN A 63 1.35 5.62 5.87
C GLN A 63 -0.15 5.32 6.04
N ALA A 64 -0.96 5.59 5.02
CA ALA A 64 -2.42 5.57 5.08
C ALA A 64 -3.05 4.52 4.14
N PHE A 65 -2.30 3.53 3.65
CA PHE A 65 -2.80 2.52 2.70
C PHE A 65 -4.03 1.72 3.17
N THR A 66 -4.28 1.68 4.49
CA THR A 66 -5.49 1.05 5.08
C THR A 66 -6.72 1.96 5.10
N ALA A 67 -6.60 3.19 4.63
CA ALA A 67 -7.67 4.18 4.71
C ALA A 67 -8.86 3.77 3.84
N VAL A 68 -10.05 3.87 4.44
CA VAL A 68 -11.33 3.63 3.78
C VAL A 68 -11.88 4.94 3.20
N ILE A 69 -11.56 6.07 3.82
CA ILE A 69 -12.04 7.39 3.42
C ILE A 69 -10.93 8.43 3.49
N ILE A 70 -10.74 9.17 2.40
CA ILE A 70 -9.70 10.21 2.30
C ILE A 70 -10.31 11.48 1.70
N ASP A 71 -9.97 12.62 2.29
CA ASP A 71 -10.28 13.94 1.74
C ASP A 71 -8.99 14.73 1.48
N LEU A 72 -8.68 14.94 0.20
CA LEU A 72 -7.58 15.77 -0.30
C LEU A 72 -8.12 17.04 -1.00
N SER A 73 -9.42 17.29 -0.96
CA SER A 73 -10.03 18.41 -1.68
C SER A 73 -9.54 19.77 -1.17
N ASP A 74 -9.70 20.81 -2.00
CA ASP A 74 -9.26 22.18 -1.71
C ASP A 74 -7.74 22.32 -1.47
N ASN A 75 -6.93 21.46 -2.11
CA ASN A 75 -5.48 21.59 -2.16
C ASN A 75 -5.01 21.98 -3.58
N PRO A 76 -3.92 22.74 -3.72
CA PRO A 76 -3.31 23.10 -5.02
C PRO A 76 -2.51 21.93 -5.65
N VAL A 77 -3.00 20.69 -5.55
CA VAL A 77 -2.39 19.52 -6.19
C VAL A 77 -2.82 19.51 -7.65
N THR A 78 -1.83 19.53 -8.55
CA THR A 78 -2.06 19.56 -10.01
C THR A 78 -1.85 18.21 -10.68
N ASN A 79 -1.07 17.32 -10.06
CA ASN A 79 -0.82 15.97 -10.55
C ASN A 79 -0.50 15.04 -9.38
N MET A 80 -0.70 13.74 -9.56
CA MET A 80 -0.36 12.67 -8.61
C MET A 80 0.23 11.49 -9.38
N SER A 81 1.15 10.76 -8.76
CA SER A 81 1.68 9.52 -9.35
C SER A 81 0.56 8.49 -9.57
N GLU A 82 0.64 7.72 -10.66
CA GLU A 82 -0.24 6.57 -10.90
C GLU A 82 -0.17 5.54 -9.77
N SER A 83 0.98 5.45 -9.08
CA SER A 83 1.21 4.56 -7.95
C SER A 83 0.89 5.18 -6.58
N ALA A 84 0.39 6.42 -6.51
CA ALA A 84 0.16 7.12 -5.25
C ALA A 84 -0.83 6.38 -4.33
N PHE A 85 -1.75 5.62 -4.93
CA PHE A 85 -2.76 4.83 -4.24
C PHE A 85 -2.50 3.32 -4.36
N GLN A 86 -1.25 2.92 -4.63
CA GLN A 86 -0.88 1.51 -4.63
C GLN A 86 -1.08 0.92 -3.21
N GLY A 87 -1.69 -0.25 -3.14
CA GLY A 87 -2.02 -0.93 -1.88
C GLY A 87 -3.29 -0.43 -1.17
N PHE A 88 -3.97 0.61 -1.67
CA PHE A 88 -5.22 1.13 -1.09
C PHE A 88 -6.45 0.28 -1.42
N ILE A 89 -6.39 -1.01 -1.10
CA ILE A 89 -7.41 -2.00 -1.47
C ILE A 89 -8.77 -1.81 -0.76
N SER A 90 -8.82 -1.01 0.31
CA SER A 90 -10.03 -0.78 1.11
C SER A 90 -10.64 0.62 0.92
N LEU A 91 -10.08 1.45 0.04
CA LEU A 91 -10.53 2.82 -0.18
C LEU A 91 -11.94 2.83 -0.81
N GLN A 92 -12.91 3.45 -0.15
CA GLN A 92 -14.31 3.52 -0.58
C GLN A 92 -14.78 4.95 -0.89
N TYR A 93 -14.08 5.95 -0.36
CA TYR A 93 -14.38 7.36 -0.61
C TYR A 93 -13.08 8.13 -0.76
N LEU A 94 -12.95 8.88 -1.86
CA LEU A 94 -11.83 9.76 -2.11
C LEU A 94 -12.36 11.10 -2.65
N ALA A 95 -12.12 12.18 -1.91
CA ALA A 95 -12.35 13.54 -2.40
C ALA A 95 -11.04 14.17 -2.88
N LEU A 96 -11.06 14.72 -4.09
CA LEU A 96 -9.91 15.31 -4.78
C LEU A 96 -10.24 16.74 -5.25
N PRO A 97 -9.22 17.58 -5.50
CA PRO A 97 -9.38 18.76 -6.33
C PRO A 97 -10.05 18.41 -7.68
N GLN A 98 -11.01 19.22 -8.13
CA GLN A 98 -11.85 18.94 -9.30
C GLN A 98 -11.08 18.53 -10.58
N LEU A 99 -9.92 19.16 -10.80
CA LEU A 99 -9.11 18.97 -12.00
C LEU A 99 -8.36 17.63 -12.02
N LEU A 100 -8.18 16.98 -10.87
CA LEU A 100 -7.58 15.65 -10.80
C LEU A 100 -8.60 14.60 -11.19
N GLU A 101 -8.13 13.55 -11.85
CA GLU A 101 -8.94 12.36 -12.13
C GLU A 101 -8.90 11.39 -10.94
N CYS A 102 -9.92 10.54 -10.86
CA CYS A 102 -9.91 9.45 -9.89
C CYS A 102 -8.76 8.48 -10.23
N PRO A 103 -8.01 7.96 -9.23
CA PRO A 103 -6.98 6.96 -9.48
C PRO A 103 -7.57 5.73 -10.19
N GLY A 104 -6.85 5.20 -11.18
CA GLY A 104 -7.35 4.13 -12.05
C GLY A 104 -8.45 4.57 -13.03
N GLY A 105 -8.75 5.87 -13.13
CA GLY A 105 -9.79 6.40 -13.99
C GLY A 105 -11.22 6.14 -13.49
N ASN A 106 -12.20 6.74 -14.16
CA ASN A 106 -13.61 6.66 -13.74
C ASN A 106 -14.18 5.23 -13.72
N THR A 107 -13.64 4.32 -14.53
CA THR A 107 -14.10 2.92 -14.61
C THR A 107 -13.76 2.12 -13.35
N SER A 108 -12.73 2.53 -12.60
CA SER A 108 -12.28 1.87 -11.37
C SER A 108 -13.15 2.17 -10.15
N TRP A 109 -14.18 3.00 -10.33
CA TRP A 109 -15.10 3.42 -9.27
C TRP A 109 -16.53 3.12 -9.69
N GLU A 110 -17.41 2.87 -8.72
CA GLU A 110 -18.84 2.72 -8.94
C GLU A 110 -19.47 4.05 -9.32
N HIS A 111 -19.10 5.12 -8.60
CA HIS A 111 -19.65 6.45 -8.79
C HIS A 111 -18.54 7.50 -8.77
N VAL A 112 -18.59 8.43 -9.72
CA VAL A 112 -17.71 9.60 -9.76
C VAL A 112 -18.60 10.83 -9.88
N ASP A 113 -18.62 11.63 -8.81
CA ASP A 113 -19.39 12.86 -8.73
C ASP A 113 -18.44 14.06 -8.87
N ILE A 114 -18.86 15.09 -9.61
CA ILE A 114 -18.16 16.37 -9.66
C ILE A 114 -19.09 17.41 -9.06
N PHE A 115 -18.69 17.99 -7.94
CA PHE A 115 -19.49 18.98 -7.23
C PHE A 115 -18.66 20.23 -6.94
N LYS A 116 -19.14 21.41 -7.36
CA LYS A 116 -18.44 22.68 -7.19
C LYS A 116 -16.98 22.62 -7.66
N SER A 117 -16.03 22.52 -6.72
CA SER A 117 -14.58 22.51 -6.89
C SER A 117 -13.91 21.21 -6.42
N GLU A 118 -14.69 20.16 -6.19
CA GLU A 118 -14.23 18.83 -5.78
C GLU A 118 -14.71 17.74 -6.74
N ARG A 119 -13.88 16.71 -6.89
CA ARG A 119 -14.23 15.44 -7.51
C ARG A 119 -14.28 14.38 -6.42
N ILE A 120 -15.35 13.60 -6.39
CA ILE A 120 -15.56 12.56 -5.39
C ILE A 120 -15.66 11.21 -6.09
N CYS A 121 -14.78 10.29 -5.72
CA CYS A 121 -14.71 8.92 -6.21
C CYS A 121 -15.26 7.99 -5.12
N LYS A 122 -16.28 7.19 -5.42
CA LYS A 122 -16.95 6.31 -4.45
C LYS A 122 -17.07 4.89 -4.96
N GLY A 123 -16.92 3.93 -4.04
CA GLY A 123 -17.05 2.51 -4.32
C GLY A 123 -15.93 2.03 -5.24
N GLN A 124 -14.72 1.85 -4.70
CA GLN A 124 -13.64 1.28 -5.49
C GLN A 124 -14.04 -0.13 -5.97
N LYS A 125 -13.92 -0.38 -7.26
CA LYS A 125 -14.14 -1.70 -7.84
C LYS A 125 -12.88 -2.54 -7.72
N ASP A 126 -13.08 -3.83 -7.45
CA ASP A 126 -12.00 -4.80 -7.51
C ASP A 126 -11.50 -4.94 -8.95
N ALA A 127 -10.24 -4.55 -9.18
CA ALA A 127 -9.60 -4.62 -10.49
C ALA A 127 -9.60 -6.05 -11.05
N CYS A 128 -9.50 -7.08 -10.21
CA CYS A 128 -9.54 -8.48 -10.64
C CYS A 128 -10.92 -8.93 -11.14
N ASN A 129 -12.00 -8.24 -10.72
CA ASN A 129 -13.37 -8.53 -11.12
C ASN A 129 -13.88 -7.60 -12.24
N ALA A 130 -13.25 -6.44 -12.43
CA ALA A 130 -13.72 -5.37 -13.31
C ALA A 130 -13.64 -5.71 -14.81
N THR A 131 -12.80 -6.68 -15.18
CA THR A 131 -12.83 -7.33 -16.49
C THR A 131 -12.77 -8.83 -16.23
N GLY A 132 -13.79 -9.58 -16.65
CA GLY A 132 -13.85 -11.04 -16.50
C GLY A 132 -12.77 -11.83 -17.27
N ASP A 133 -11.69 -11.15 -17.66
CA ASP A 133 -10.62 -11.59 -18.53
C ASP A 133 -9.30 -10.92 -18.12
N MET A 134 -9.03 -10.75 -16.82
CA MET A 134 -7.71 -10.31 -16.31
C MET A 134 -6.90 -11.47 -15.69
N SER A 135 -7.52 -12.62 -15.43
CA SER A 135 -6.85 -13.80 -14.86
C SER A 135 -5.78 -14.40 -15.78
N TRP A 136 -5.86 -14.19 -17.10
CA TRP A 136 -4.84 -14.63 -18.07
C TRP A 136 -3.54 -13.79 -18.03
N LEU A 137 -3.57 -12.58 -17.47
CA LEU A 137 -2.37 -11.75 -17.32
C LEU A 137 -1.45 -12.30 -16.22
N CYS A 138 -2.02 -13.04 -15.29
CA CYS A 138 -1.28 -13.69 -14.22
C CYS A 138 -0.65 -15.01 -14.71
N PRO A 139 0.62 -15.29 -14.36
CA PRO A 139 1.25 -16.56 -14.72
C PRO A 139 0.52 -17.76 -14.14
N GLU A 140 0.79 -18.94 -14.69
CA GLU A 140 0.26 -20.19 -14.14
C GLU A 140 0.59 -20.32 -12.64
N ASN A 141 -0.33 -20.91 -11.88
CA ASN A 141 -0.22 -21.05 -10.42
C ASN A 141 -0.14 -19.72 -9.65
N SER A 142 -0.65 -18.64 -10.23
CA SER A 142 -0.86 -17.37 -9.54
C SER A 142 -2.32 -16.92 -9.62
N LEU A 143 -2.69 -16.07 -8.67
CA LEU A 143 -4.03 -15.52 -8.51
C LEU A 143 -3.93 -14.01 -8.59
N CYS A 144 -4.90 -13.40 -9.29
CA CYS A 144 -5.06 -11.95 -9.28
C CYS A 144 -5.44 -11.48 -7.88
N GLN A 145 -4.80 -10.42 -7.42
CA GLN A 145 -5.15 -9.70 -6.20
C GLN A 145 -5.24 -8.19 -6.49
N PRO A 146 -6.22 -7.48 -5.91
CA PRO A 146 -6.29 -6.03 -6.05
C PRO A 146 -5.07 -5.37 -5.41
N ASP A 147 -4.61 -4.25 -5.99
CA ASP A 147 -3.48 -3.46 -5.48
C ASP A 147 -3.80 -1.95 -5.45
N GLY A 148 -5.07 -1.61 -5.25
CA GLY A 148 -5.59 -0.24 -5.24
C GLY A 148 -6.43 0.09 -6.48
N PRO A 149 -6.90 1.35 -6.61
CA PRO A 149 -7.89 1.70 -7.63
C PRO A 149 -7.35 1.50 -9.05
N GLY A 150 -7.95 0.56 -9.79
CA GLY A 150 -7.54 0.21 -11.15
C GLY A 150 -6.21 -0.57 -11.23
N MET A 151 -5.65 -0.98 -10.10
CA MET A 151 -4.39 -1.71 -10.01
C MET A 151 -4.61 -3.14 -9.52
N PHE A 152 -3.84 -4.07 -10.07
CA PHE A 152 -3.82 -5.45 -9.63
C PHE A 152 -2.38 -5.98 -9.61
N GLN A 153 -2.17 -7.03 -8.83
CA GLN A 153 -0.93 -7.78 -8.77
C GLN A 153 -1.23 -9.28 -8.84
N CYS A 154 -0.23 -10.07 -9.20
CA CYS A 154 -0.33 -11.53 -9.22
C CYS A 154 0.43 -12.11 -8.03
N ALA A 155 -0.31 -12.71 -7.10
CA ALA A 155 0.27 -13.43 -5.97
C ALA A 155 0.26 -14.93 -6.27
N CYS A 156 1.25 -15.67 -5.78
CA CYS A 156 1.25 -17.12 -5.97
C CYS A 156 0.06 -17.77 -5.27
N ALA A 157 -0.54 -18.77 -5.93
CA ALA A 157 -1.54 -19.63 -5.31
C ALA A 157 -0.92 -20.36 -4.12
N SER A 158 -1.79 -20.86 -3.23
CA SER A 158 -1.34 -21.66 -2.08
C SER A 158 -0.38 -22.78 -2.53
N SER A 159 0.66 -23.03 -1.73
CA SER A 159 1.79 -23.95 -2.00
C SER A 159 2.74 -23.60 -3.16
N TYR A 160 2.52 -22.51 -3.89
CA TYR A 160 3.45 -22.03 -4.91
C TYR A 160 4.25 -20.81 -4.44
N TYR A 161 5.49 -20.69 -4.91
CA TYR A 161 6.37 -19.58 -4.54
C TYR A 161 7.46 -19.33 -5.60
N GLY A 162 8.20 -18.24 -5.40
CA GLY A 162 9.34 -17.86 -6.25
C GLY A 162 8.92 -17.10 -7.51
N TYR A 163 9.91 -16.87 -8.39
CA TYR A 163 9.68 -16.13 -9.63
C TYR A 163 8.64 -16.85 -10.51
N LYS A 164 7.57 -16.12 -10.87
CA LYS A 164 6.43 -16.61 -11.64
C LYS A 164 5.72 -17.85 -11.04
N CYS A 165 5.85 -18.08 -9.73
CA CYS A 165 5.15 -19.16 -9.04
C CYS A 165 5.47 -20.56 -9.59
N LEU A 166 6.69 -20.76 -10.10
CA LEU A 166 7.11 -22.02 -10.71
C LEU A 166 7.55 -23.09 -9.70
N LYS A 167 7.73 -22.74 -8.43
CA LYS A 167 8.15 -23.68 -7.39
C LYS A 167 6.96 -24.07 -6.53
N GLU A 168 6.82 -25.36 -6.26
CA GLU A 168 5.78 -25.92 -5.41
C GLU A 168 6.38 -26.46 -4.11
N GLY A 169 5.63 -26.39 -3.01
CA GLY A 169 6.01 -26.94 -1.72
C GLY A 169 6.91 -26.02 -0.90
N ALA A 170 7.68 -26.58 0.02
CA ALA A 170 8.61 -25.82 0.84
C ALA A 170 9.99 -25.72 0.16
N PHE A 171 10.69 -24.61 0.37
CA PHE A 171 12.09 -24.51 -0.04
C PHE A 171 12.93 -25.56 0.72
N PRO A 172 13.76 -26.38 0.04
CA PRO A 172 14.51 -27.47 0.66
C PRO A 172 15.72 -26.91 1.43
N MET A 173 15.45 -26.31 2.59
CA MET A 173 16.44 -25.65 3.45
C MET A 173 17.62 -26.57 3.79
N LEU A 174 17.36 -27.85 4.06
CA LEU A 174 18.39 -28.83 4.44
C LEU A 174 19.39 -29.10 3.30
N GLU A 175 18.92 -29.24 2.06
CA GLU A 175 19.80 -29.47 0.92
C GLU A 175 20.65 -28.23 0.64
N PHE A 176 20.02 -27.05 0.70
CA PHE A 176 20.69 -25.79 0.43
C PHE A 176 21.77 -25.48 1.47
N PHE A 177 21.42 -25.52 2.77
CA PHE A 177 22.38 -25.26 3.85
C PHE A 177 23.36 -26.41 4.08
N GLY A 178 22.96 -27.65 3.78
CA GLY A 178 23.83 -28.82 3.85
C GLY A 178 25.01 -28.75 2.88
N ILE A 179 24.84 -28.07 1.73
CA ILE A 179 25.93 -27.85 0.76
C ILE A 179 26.66 -26.53 1.06
N LEU A 180 25.93 -25.43 1.23
CA LEU A 180 26.52 -24.11 1.43
C LEU A 180 27.31 -24.03 2.74
N GLY A 181 26.79 -24.58 3.83
CA GLY A 181 27.44 -24.50 5.15
C GLY A 181 28.87 -25.03 5.13
N PRO A 182 29.10 -26.29 4.74
CA PRO A 182 30.45 -26.87 4.68
C PRO A 182 31.37 -26.13 3.71
N LEU A 183 30.90 -25.75 2.53
CA LEU A 183 31.68 -24.98 1.56
C LEU A 183 32.14 -23.63 2.14
N THR A 184 31.25 -22.95 2.85
CA THR A 184 31.55 -21.66 3.49
C THR A 184 32.56 -21.82 4.63
N VAL A 185 32.42 -22.87 5.44
CA VAL A 185 33.38 -23.18 6.53
C VAL A 185 34.75 -23.53 5.96
N LEU A 186 34.81 -24.37 4.93
CA LEU A 186 36.06 -24.79 4.30
C LEU A 186 36.78 -23.60 3.65
N THR A 187 36.07 -22.77 2.89
CA THR A 187 36.64 -21.56 2.27
C THR A 187 37.12 -20.58 3.33
N SER A 188 36.32 -20.35 4.39
CA SER A 188 36.72 -19.49 5.51
C SER A 188 37.96 -20.01 6.24
N ALA A 189 38.05 -21.32 6.47
CA ALA A 189 39.22 -21.94 7.08
C ALA A 189 40.46 -21.81 6.18
N LEU A 190 40.33 -22.06 4.88
CA LEU A 190 41.43 -21.89 3.91
C LEU A 190 41.92 -20.43 3.87
N LEU A 191 41.00 -19.47 3.81
CA LEU A 191 41.32 -18.05 3.86
C LEU A 191 42.00 -17.69 5.18
N TRP A 192 41.51 -18.18 6.32
CA TRP A 192 42.12 -17.96 7.62
C TRP A 192 43.55 -18.52 7.70
N PHE A 193 43.76 -19.77 7.30
CA PHE A 193 45.09 -20.39 7.36
C PHE A 193 46.09 -19.75 6.39
N SER A 194 45.67 -19.40 5.18
CA SER A 194 46.54 -18.78 4.18
C SER A 194 46.90 -17.34 4.53
N GLN A 195 45.94 -16.52 4.99
CA GLN A 195 46.22 -15.13 5.38
C GLN A 195 46.97 -15.02 6.71
N ARG A 196 46.64 -15.87 7.70
CA ARG A 196 47.32 -15.85 9.01
C ARG A 196 48.75 -16.37 8.95
N ARG A 197 49.10 -17.22 7.98
CA ARG A 197 50.50 -17.60 7.70
C ARG A 197 51.30 -16.45 7.09
N LYS A 198 50.69 -15.59 6.26
CA LYS A 198 51.39 -14.41 5.71
C LYS A 198 51.62 -13.32 6.76
N ALA A 199 50.75 -13.18 7.75
CA ALA A 199 50.93 -12.20 8.83
C ALA A 199 52.05 -12.55 9.84
N LYS A 200 52.51 -13.81 9.89
CA LYS A 200 53.57 -14.26 10.81
C LYS A 200 54.98 -14.28 10.20
N SER A 201 55.13 -13.85 8.94
CA SER A 201 56.38 -13.90 8.17
C SER A 201 57.07 -12.53 8.01
N SER A 202 56.72 -11.53 8.84
CA SER A 202 57.35 -10.21 8.85
C SER A 202 57.85 -9.84 10.24
#